data_AF-A0A482IQ08-F1
#
_entry.id   AF-A0A482IQ08-F1
#
_cell.length_a   1.000
_cell.length_b   1.000
_cell.length_c   1.000
_cell.angle_alpha   90.00
_cell.angle_beta   90.00
_cell.angle_gamma   90.00
#
_symmetry.space_group_name_H-M   'P 1'
#
loop_
_entity.id
_entity.type
_entity.pdbx_description
1 polymer ?
#
loop_
_entity_poly.entity_id
_entity_poly.type
_entity_poly.pdbx_seq_one_letter_code
_entity_poly.pdbx_strand_id
1 'polypeptide(L)'
;MKNMLISIKSRLIAGFALFALMLTGVGAFGYYGLSTLGERIEALYASNTTPLIRVASVRAHSLRIRMNLWRAQVEASPQATAQAEKDIAASRAAIEDAWARYYPDGITSPRERELATQINAALKEILPENDKVLALLRAEDYVAAKEYQDANVAVQADRLNELIDKAINDNAAQAEAAVKESSGITKTILVMAALLIAAGILFSLVIATLLTRGVKKPLDKALHTAADVSKGKLGQPIVVDTQGEFGRAIDALNLMDEKLSTTAEEGSRQAGEVGASMQEVISVINKMSDIFGEIAATSDKRSRGVAQSHVAISQIDAATQQNAALAEEAAAASQSLQEQARRMKQDMMLFRLANDTGAITVPRATVPKAGARVVKKVAKTNVMNPSSQFALAAQEGKSGHDDWQTF
;
A
#
# COMPACT_ATOMS: atom_id res chain seq x y z
N MET A 1 14.67 16.85 -21.60
CA MET A 1 13.44 16.89 -20.78
C MET A 1 12.63 15.60 -20.75
N LYS A 2 12.48 14.82 -21.85
CA LYS A 2 11.57 13.65 -21.92
C LYS A 2 11.72 12.60 -20.80
N ASN A 3 12.91 12.42 -20.24
CA ASN A 3 13.16 11.41 -19.19
C ASN A 3 12.88 11.88 -17.74
N MET A 4 12.65 13.18 -17.49
CA MET A 4 12.43 13.66 -16.10
C MET A 4 11.07 13.25 -15.52
N LEU A 5 10.07 12.94 -16.35
CA LEU A 5 8.70 12.62 -15.94
C LEU A 5 8.46 11.14 -15.59
N ILE A 6 9.52 10.32 -15.56
CA ILE A 6 9.43 8.87 -15.36
C ILE A 6 9.42 8.47 -13.87
N SER A 7 10.11 9.24 -13.01
CA SER A 7 10.17 8.99 -11.56
C SER A 7 8.98 9.58 -10.80
N ILE A 8 8.48 8.86 -9.79
CA ILE A 8 7.44 9.33 -8.85
C ILE A 8 7.91 10.60 -8.13
N LYS A 9 9.17 10.62 -7.70
CA LYS A 9 9.80 11.77 -7.02
C LYS A 9 9.71 13.04 -7.87
N SER A 10 10.04 12.94 -9.16
CA SER A 10 9.96 14.08 -10.09
C SER A 10 8.53 14.60 -10.29
N ARG A 11 7.53 13.69 -10.36
CA ARG A 11 6.11 14.07 -10.51
C ARG A 11 5.60 14.81 -9.27
N LEU A 12 5.91 14.31 -8.07
CA LEU A 12 5.57 14.96 -6.81
C LEU A 12 6.26 16.32 -6.67
N ILE A 13 7.58 16.39 -6.90
CA ILE A 13 8.33 17.65 -6.83
C ILE A 13 7.80 18.67 -7.84
N ALA A 14 7.51 18.27 -9.09
CA ALA A 14 6.93 19.18 -10.08
C ALA A 14 5.56 19.72 -9.64
N GLY A 15 4.71 18.87 -9.04
CA GLY A 15 3.41 19.30 -8.52
C GLY A 15 3.51 20.26 -7.33
N PHE A 16 4.34 19.95 -6.34
CA PHE A 16 4.58 20.83 -5.20
C PHE A 16 5.26 22.13 -5.60
N ALA A 17 6.24 22.09 -6.51
CA ALA A 17 6.93 23.28 -7.00
C ALA A 17 5.98 24.20 -7.76
N LEU A 18 5.10 23.67 -8.62
CA LEU A 18 4.14 24.53 -9.33
C LEU A 18 3.03 25.04 -8.40
N PHE A 19 2.59 24.25 -7.42
CA PHE A 19 1.65 24.71 -6.39
C PHE A 19 2.25 25.87 -5.56
N ALA A 20 3.51 25.74 -5.13
CA ALA A 20 4.24 26.81 -4.46
C ALA A 20 4.39 28.05 -5.37
N LEU A 21 4.69 27.87 -6.66
CA LEU A 21 4.76 28.97 -7.63
C LEU A 21 3.41 29.68 -7.79
N MET A 22 2.29 28.95 -7.84
CA MET A 22 0.95 29.55 -7.89
C MET A 22 0.61 30.29 -6.60
N LEU A 23 0.93 29.74 -5.41
CA LEU A 23 0.76 30.45 -4.14
C LEU A 23 1.56 31.75 -4.09
N THR A 24 2.84 31.71 -4.49
CA THR A 24 3.68 32.91 -4.60
C THR A 24 3.11 33.91 -5.61
N GLY A 25 2.59 33.44 -6.75
CA GLY A 25 1.94 34.29 -7.76
C GLY A 25 0.69 34.99 -7.25
N VAL A 26 -0.19 34.27 -6.55
CA VAL A 26 -1.39 34.86 -5.91
C VAL A 26 -0.99 35.83 -4.80
N GLY A 27 0.01 35.48 -3.97
CA GLY A 27 0.53 36.36 -2.92
C GLY A 27 1.13 37.66 -3.47
N ALA A 28 1.97 37.56 -4.51
CA ALA A 28 2.57 38.71 -5.19
C ALA A 28 1.50 39.59 -5.87
N PHE A 29 0.49 38.98 -6.50
CA PHE A 29 -0.62 39.72 -7.10
C PHE A 29 -1.50 40.43 -6.05
N GLY A 30 -1.77 39.77 -4.91
CA GLY A 30 -2.48 40.38 -3.78
C GLY A 30 -1.70 41.55 -3.17
N TYR A 31 -0.38 41.40 -3.01
CA TYR A 31 0.51 42.46 -2.55
C TYR A 31 0.52 43.65 -3.52
N TYR A 32 0.66 43.40 -4.83
CA TYR A 32 0.57 44.44 -5.87
C TYR A 32 -0.77 45.19 -5.85
N GLY A 33 -1.88 44.47 -5.66
CA GLY A 33 -3.20 45.10 -5.53
C GLY A 33 -3.32 45.99 -4.30
N LEU A 34 -2.78 45.54 -3.16
CA LEU A 34 -2.82 46.29 -1.89
C LEU A 34 -1.88 47.50 -1.91
N SER A 35 -0.67 47.39 -2.49
CA SER A 35 0.26 48.52 -2.63
C SER A 35 -0.31 49.59 -3.58
N THR A 36 -0.86 49.19 -4.73
CA THR A 36 -1.52 50.10 -5.67
C THR A 36 -2.71 50.83 -5.02
N LEU A 37 -3.45 50.15 -4.14
CA LEU A 37 -4.54 50.77 -3.38
C LEU A 37 -4.00 51.76 -2.33
N GLY A 38 -2.93 51.40 -1.62
CA GLY A 38 -2.26 52.27 -0.65
C GLY A 38 -1.76 53.57 -1.28
N GLU A 39 -0.97 53.47 -2.36
CA GLU A 39 -0.46 54.62 -3.12
C GLU A 39 -1.58 55.55 -3.62
N ARG A 40 -2.71 54.99 -4.07
CA ARG A 40 -3.87 55.78 -4.52
C ARG A 40 -4.63 56.46 -3.38
N ILE A 41 -4.70 55.85 -2.20
CA ILE A 41 -5.31 56.47 -1.00
C ILE A 41 -4.40 57.58 -0.48
N GLU A 42 -3.08 57.35 -0.43
CA GLU A 42 -2.09 58.35 -0.04
C GLU A 42 -2.10 59.55 -0.99
N ALA A 43 -2.15 59.29 -2.31
CA ALA A 43 -2.33 60.33 -3.31
C ALA A 43 -3.61 61.15 -3.04
N LEU A 44 -4.78 60.53 -2.91
CA LEU A 44 -6.04 61.25 -2.62
C LEU A 44 -6.01 62.07 -1.33
N TYR A 45 -5.28 61.60 -0.31
CA TYR A 45 -5.09 62.36 0.93
C TYR A 45 -4.17 63.57 0.74
N ALA A 46 -3.07 63.40 -0.01
CA ALA A 46 -2.08 64.43 -0.26
C ALA A 46 -2.55 65.47 -1.30
N SER A 47 -3.04 65.05 -2.47
CA SER A 47 -3.42 65.92 -3.59
C SER A 47 -4.80 66.55 -3.46
N ASN A 48 -5.70 66.00 -2.64
CA ASN A 48 -7.07 66.51 -2.52
C ASN A 48 -7.48 66.86 -1.10
N THR A 49 -7.31 65.95 -0.14
CA THR A 49 -7.83 66.17 1.22
C THR A 49 -7.06 67.27 1.96
N THR A 50 -5.73 67.26 1.87
CA THR A 50 -4.88 68.25 2.55
C THR A 50 -5.05 69.68 2.00
N PRO A 51 -4.99 69.92 0.66
CA PRO A 51 -5.38 71.18 0.04
C PRO A 51 -6.76 71.70 0.49
N LEU A 52 -7.78 70.84 0.50
CA LEU A 52 -9.14 71.21 0.89
C LEU A 52 -9.21 71.79 2.31
N ILE A 53 -8.53 71.15 3.27
CA ILE A 53 -8.48 71.61 4.66
C ILE A 53 -7.80 72.98 4.76
N ARG A 54 -6.70 73.21 4.01
CA ARG A 54 -5.98 74.50 4.00
C ARG A 54 -6.82 75.62 3.40
N VAL A 55 -7.42 75.39 2.23
CA VAL A 55 -8.30 76.36 1.55
C VAL A 55 -9.56 76.65 2.39
N ALA A 56 -10.15 75.63 3.04
CA ALA A 56 -11.27 75.81 3.97
C ALA A 56 -10.90 76.63 5.22
N SER A 57 -9.66 76.49 5.74
CA SER A 57 -9.14 77.33 6.83
C SER A 57 -9.06 78.80 6.40
N VAL A 58 -8.53 79.07 5.20
CA VAL A 58 -8.50 80.43 4.64
C VAL A 58 -9.91 81.02 4.54
N ARG A 59 -10.90 80.26 4.06
CA ARG A 59 -12.32 80.69 4.02
C ARG A 59 -12.85 81.02 5.42
N ALA A 60 -12.67 80.13 6.38
CA ALA A 60 -13.17 80.28 7.75
C ALA A 60 -12.59 81.53 8.45
N HIS A 61 -11.28 81.76 8.29
CA HIS A 61 -10.62 82.94 8.87
C HIS A 61 -10.92 84.24 8.12
N SER A 62 -11.12 84.20 6.79
CA SER A 62 -11.55 85.37 6.01
C SER A 62 -12.95 85.83 6.43
N LEU A 63 -13.88 84.88 6.62
CA LEU A 63 -15.20 85.16 7.18
C LEU A 63 -15.12 85.67 8.62
N ARG A 64 -14.22 85.13 9.44
CA ARG A 64 -14.00 85.62 10.82
C ARG A 64 -13.50 87.07 10.85
N ILE A 65 -12.61 87.47 9.93
CA ILE A 65 -12.19 88.87 9.78
C ILE A 65 -13.39 89.76 9.46
N ARG A 66 -14.20 89.40 8.45
CA ARG A 66 -15.42 90.15 8.05
C ARG A 66 -16.42 90.28 9.21
N MET A 67 -16.63 89.21 9.98
CA MET A 67 -17.51 89.25 11.18
C MET A 67 -16.96 90.18 12.28
N ASN A 68 -15.65 90.17 12.53
CA ASN A 68 -15.04 91.03 13.56
C ASN A 68 -15.05 92.50 13.18
N LEU A 69 -14.80 92.83 11.90
CA LEU A 69 -14.93 94.20 11.37
C LEU A 69 -16.37 94.70 11.53
N TRP A 70 -17.36 93.88 11.18
CA TRP A 70 -18.77 94.23 11.33
C TRP A 70 -19.18 94.37 12.80
N ARG A 71 -18.72 93.47 13.68
CA ARG A 71 -18.96 93.55 15.14
C ARG A 71 -18.45 94.87 15.72
N ALA A 72 -17.24 95.29 15.36
CA ALA A 72 -16.68 96.57 15.82
C ALA A 72 -17.48 97.79 15.33
N GLN A 73 -18.03 97.75 14.11
CA GLN A 73 -18.92 98.80 13.59
C GLN A 73 -20.27 98.85 14.32
N VAL A 74 -20.85 97.68 14.68
CA VAL A 74 -22.16 97.60 15.34
C VAL A 74 -22.08 97.93 16.83
N GLU A 75 -21.04 97.46 17.52
CA GLU A 75 -20.80 97.78 18.94
C GLU A 75 -20.27 99.20 19.15
N ALA A 76 -19.72 99.83 18.10
CA ALA A 76 -19.31 101.24 18.04
C ALA A 76 -18.53 101.73 19.29
N SER A 77 -17.56 100.92 19.76
CA SER A 77 -16.78 101.24 20.96
C SER A 77 -15.29 100.90 20.81
N PRO A 78 -14.39 101.65 21.48
CA PRO A 78 -12.95 101.37 21.46
C PRO A 78 -12.58 99.97 21.95
N GLN A 79 -13.35 99.41 22.91
CA GLN A 79 -13.15 98.05 23.40
C GLN A 79 -13.46 97.00 22.32
N ALA A 80 -14.55 97.20 21.57
CA ALA A 80 -14.92 96.33 20.46
C ALA A 80 -13.88 96.38 19.33
N THR A 81 -13.38 97.58 18.99
CA THR A 81 -12.30 97.77 18.02
C THR A 81 -11.02 97.06 18.46
N ALA A 82 -10.55 97.27 19.70
CA ALA A 82 -9.34 96.63 20.21
C ALA A 82 -9.43 95.08 20.24
N GLN A 83 -10.60 94.54 20.57
CA GLN A 83 -10.84 93.09 20.53
C GLN A 83 -10.92 92.57 19.08
N ALA A 84 -11.56 93.30 18.17
CA ALA A 84 -11.59 92.96 16.75
C ALA A 84 -10.18 92.96 16.13
N GLU A 85 -9.33 93.95 16.43
CA GLU A 85 -7.93 93.97 15.99
C GLU A 85 -7.17 92.71 16.40
N LYS A 86 -7.30 92.29 17.66
CA LYS A 86 -6.68 91.06 18.18
C LYS A 86 -7.17 89.81 17.45
N ASP A 87 -8.49 89.68 17.27
CA ASP A 87 -9.09 88.52 16.60
C ASP A 87 -8.81 88.49 15.09
N ILE A 88 -8.65 89.66 14.46
CA ILE A 88 -8.25 89.83 13.05
C ILE A 88 -6.78 89.50 12.86
N ALA A 89 -5.89 89.96 13.73
CA ALA A 89 -4.46 89.62 13.70
C ALA A 89 -4.25 88.10 13.86
N ALA A 90 -4.94 87.47 14.81
CA ALA A 90 -4.92 86.01 14.98
C ALA A 90 -5.47 85.27 13.74
N SER A 91 -6.50 85.82 13.09
CA SER A 91 -7.07 85.23 11.86
C SER A 91 -6.16 85.42 10.64
N ARG A 92 -5.46 86.55 10.54
CA ARG A 92 -4.45 86.81 9.50
C ARG A 92 -3.29 85.82 9.60
N ALA A 93 -2.73 85.63 10.80
CA ALA A 93 -1.67 84.64 11.03
C ALA A 93 -2.11 83.21 10.69
N ALA A 94 -3.37 82.84 10.96
CA ALA A 94 -3.91 81.54 10.58
C ALA A 94 -4.14 81.39 9.06
N ILE A 95 -4.50 82.46 8.35
CA ILE A 95 -4.53 82.49 6.88
C ILE A 95 -3.11 82.32 6.32
N GLU A 96 -2.14 83.05 6.85
CA GLU A 96 -0.74 82.99 6.41
C GLU A 96 -0.13 81.59 6.61
N ASP A 97 -0.30 80.96 7.78
CA ASP A 97 0.15 79.58 8.02
C ASP A 97 -0.55 78.56 7.10
N ALA A 98 -1.87 78.66 6.96
CA ALA A 98 -2.63 77.73 6.12
C ALA A 98 -2.26 77.90 4.63
N TRP A 99 -2.04 79.13 4.18
CA TRP A 99 -1.69 79.44 2.80
C TRP A 99 -0.25 79.08 2.47
N ALA A 100 0.73 79.39 3.35
CA ALA A 100 2.13 79.05 3.14
C ALA A 100 2.39 77.52 3.10
N ARG A 101 1.59 76.73 3.81
CA ARG A 101 1.64 75.25 3.75
C ARG A 101 0.95 74.66 2.50
N TYR A 102 0.35 75.50 1.66
CA TYR A 102 -0.39 75.09 0.48
C TYR A 102 0.19 75.66 -0.81
N TYR A 103 0.46 76.96 -0.85
CA TYR A 103 0.98 77.69 -1.98
C TYR A 103 2.44 78.11 -1.75
N PRO A 104 3.39 77.84 -2.67
CA PRO A 104 3.19 77.22 -3.99
C PRO A 104 3.34 75.69 -4.00
N ASP A 105 3.97 75.09 -2.99
CA ASP A 105 4.55 73.74 -3.09
C ASP A 105 3.53 72.60 -2.93
N GLY A 106 2.37 72.85 -2.32
CA GLY A 106 1.30 71.87 -2.14
C GLY A 106 0.40 71.68 -3.36
N ILE A 107 0.70 72.34 -4.49
CA ILE A 107 -0.13 72.35 -5.70
C ILE A 107 0.28 71.22 -6.66
N THR A 108 -0.67 70.35 -6.97
CA THR A 108 -0.43 69.14 -7.76
C THR A 108 -0.87 69.23 -9.22
N SER A 109 -1.81 70.13 -9.56
CA SER A 109 -2.32 70.27 -10.95
C SER A 109 -2.19 71.67 -11.55
N PRO A 110 -2.16 71.82 -12.89
CA PRO A 110 -2.11 73.13 -13.54
C PRO A 110 -3.33 74.02 -13.26
N ARG A 111 -4.53 73.43 -13.19
CA ARG A 111 -5.79 74.14 -12.90
C ARG A 111 -5.87 74.60 -11.45
N GLU A 112 -5.41 73.76 -10.53
CA GLU A 112 -5.22 74.15 -9.14
C GLU A 112 -4.24 75.31 -9.01
N ARG A 113 -3.11 75.28 -9.75
CA ARG A 113 -2.13 76.38 -9.76
C ARG A 113 -2.72 77.70 -10.23
N GLU A 114 -3.56 77.67 -11.27
CA GLU A 114 -4.26 78.84 -11.80
C GLU A 114 -5.19 79.46 -10.73
N LEU A 115 -6.06 78.65 -10.13
CA LEU A 115 -6.97 79.11 -9.07
C LEU A 115 -6.21 79.60 -7.83
N ALA A 116 -5.18 78.88 -7.39
CA ALA A 116 -4.38 79.27 -6.24
C ALA A 116 -3.60 80.56 -6.50
N THR A 117 -3.11 80.79 -7.72
CA THR A 117 -2.49 82.09 -8.10
C THR A 117 -3.50 83.23 -8.02
N GLN A 118 -4.75 83.02 -8.46
CA GLN A 118 -5.82 84.02 -8.35
C GLN A 118 -6.22 84.28 -6.89
N ILE A 119 -6.33 83.24 -6.05
CA ILE A 119 -6.59 83.37 -4.61
C ILE A 119 -5.46 84.14 -3.93
N ASN A 120 -4.20 83.84 -4.25
CA ASN A 120 -3.02 84.54 -3.73
C ASN A 120 -3.03 86.05 -4.08
N ALA A 121 -3.47 86.40 -5.28
CA ALA A 121 -3.67 87.79 -5.68
C ALA A 121 -4.80 88.45 -4.88
N ALA A 122 -5.97 87.82 -4.80
CA ALA A 122 -7.12 88.33 -4.05
C ALA A 122 -6.83 88.51 -2.55
N LEU A 123 -6.04 87.61 -1.93
CA LEU A 123 -5.56 87.74 -0.55
C LEU A 123 -4.65 88.97 -0.37
N LYS A 124 -3.73 89.22 -1.32
CA LYS A 124 -2.87 90.42 -1.29
C LYS A 124 -3.63 91.72 -1.52
N GLU A 125 -4.72 91.68 -2.29
CA GLU A 125 -5.60 92.82 -2.52
C GLU A 125 -6.49 93.12 -1.30
N ILE A 126 -7.10 92.12 -0.65
CA ILE A 126 -8.07 92.34 0.43
C ILE A 126 -7.45 92.68 1.79
N LEU A 127 -6.25 92.16 2.11
CA LEU A 127 -5.64 92.34 3.44
C LEU A 127 -5.34 93.81 3.80
N PRO A 128 -4.81 94.65 2.88
CA PRO A 128 -4.64 96.09 3.11
C PRO A 128 -5.97 96.85 3.24
N GLU A 129 -7.03 96.42 2.54
CA GLU A 129 -8.33 97.08 2.63
C GLU A 129 -8.97 96.88 4.02
N ASN A 130 -8.79 95.69 4.61
CA ASN A 130 -9.19 95.44 6.01
C ASN A 130 -8.42 96.33 7.00
N ASP A 131 -7.14 96.63 6.75
CA ASP A 131 -6.33 97.50 7.61
C ASP A 131 -6.78 98.97 7.56
N LYS A 132 -7.30 99.43 6.41
CA LYS A 132 -7.90 100.77 6.28
C LYS A 132 -9.22 100.88 7.06
N VAL A 133 -10.07 99.85 7.01
CA VAL A 133 -11.29 99.80 7.84
C VAL A 133 -10.92 99.83 9.33
N LEU A 134 -9.91 99.06 9.76
CA LEU A 134 -9.42 99.12 11.14
C LEU A 134 -8.87 100.50 11.52
N ALA A 135 -8.17 101.20 10.61
CA ALA A 135 -7.68 102.56 10.87
C ALA A 135 -8.82 103.56 11.12
N LEU A 136 -9.93 103.46 10.36
CA LEU A 136 -11.13 104.28 10.57
C LEU A 136 -11.83 103.93 11.89
N LEU A 137 -11.90 102.64 12.26
CA LEU A 137 -12.45 102.18 13.54
C LEU A 137 -11.62 102.65 14.76
N ARG A 138 -10.29 102.75 14.62
CA ARG A 138 -9.41 103.36 15.64
C ARG A 138 -9.61 104.85 15.80
N ALA A 139 -10.00 105.54 14.71
CA ALA A 139 -10.36 106.96 14.73
C ALA A 139 -11.80 107.19 15.22
N GLU A 140 -12.51 106.13 15.62
CA GLU A 140 -13.93 106.14 16.03
C GLU A 140 -14.91 106.64 14.94
N ASP A 141 -14.47 106.66 13.67
CA ASP A 141 -15.31 107.01 12.52
C ASP A 141 -15.98 105.75 11.95
N TYR A 142 -16.96 105.25 12.70
CA TYR A 142 -17.71 104.03 12.35
C TYR A 142 -18.53 104.18 11.06
N VAL A 143 -18.89 105.41 10.66
CA VAL A 143 -19.64 105.68 9.43
C VAL A 143 -18.72 105.57 8.22
N ALA A 144 -17.58 106.28 8.22
CA ALA A 144 -16.59 106.15 7.15
C ALA A 144 -16.04 104.72 7.08
N ALA A 145 -15.82 104.05 8.21
CA ALA A 145 -15.41 102.65 8.25
C ALA A 145 -16.40 101.74 7.50
N LYS A 146 -17.70 101.94 7.70
CA LYS A 146 -18.76 101.20 7.00
C LYS A 146 -18.80 101.51 5.51
N GLU A 147 -18.83 102.78 5.14
CA GLU A 147 -18.85 103.19 3.73
C GLU A 147 -17.61 102.67 2.97
N TYR A 148 -16.44 102.74 3.60
CA TYR A 148 -15.21 102.20 3.04
C TYR A 148 -15.26 100.68 2.87
N GLN A 149 -15.78 99.95 3.87
CA GLN A 149 -15.91 98.50 3.80
C GLN A 149 -16.88 98.06 2.69
N ASP A 150 -18.06 98.69 2.61
CA ASP A 150 -19.08 98.35 1.63
C ASP A 150 -18.61 98.64 0.20
N ALA A 151 -17.82 99.71 -0.02
CA ALA A 151 -17.27 100.07 -1.33
C ALA A 151 -16.05 99.22 -1.75
N ASN A 152 -15.12 98.91 -0.82
CA ASN A 152 -13.80 98.35 -1.18
C ASN A 152 -13.59 96.90 -0.71
N VAL A 153 -14.09 96.53 0.48
CA VAL A 153 -13.87 95.19 1.05
C VAL A 153 -14.91 94.19 0.54
N ALA A 154 -16.18 94.58 0.41
CA ALA A 154 -17.25 93.67 0.01
C ALA A 154 -16.98 93.00 -1.35
N VAL A 155 -16.65 93.78 -2.37
CA VAL A 155 -16.37 93.28 -3.74
C VAL A 155 -15.19 92.31 -3.75
N GLN A 156 -14.11 92.61 -3.02
CA GLN A 156 -12.93 91.75 -2.96
C GLN A 156 -13.16 90.49 -2.11
N ALA A 157 -13.96 90.59 -1.05
CA ALA A 157 -14.38 89.44 -0.25
C ALA A 157 -15.22 88.45 -1.07
N ASP A 158 -16.15 88.96 -1.88
CA ASP A 158 -17.02 88.11 -2.69
C ASP A 158 -16.24 87.46 -3.84
N ARG A 159 -15.30 88.18 -4.49
CA ARG A 159 -14.33 87.60 -5.45
C ARG A 159 -13.45 86.51 -4.82
N LEU A 160 -12.92 86.75 -3.61
CA LEU A 160 -12.12 85.76 -2.89
C LEU A 160 -12.94 84.50 -2.56
N ASN A 161 -14.18 84.67 -2.10
CA ASN A 161 -15.09 83.55 -1.83
C ASN A 161 -15.39 82.75 -3.10
N GLU A 162 -15.69 83.42 -4.23
CA GLU A 162 -15.96 82.74 -5.51
C GLU A 162 -14.77 81.90 -5.99
N LEU A 163 -13.54 82.43 -5.86
CA LEU A 163 -12.32 81.71 -6.21
C LEU A 163 -12.06 80.51 -5.31
N ILE A 164 -12.30 80.67 -4.00
CA ILE A 164 -12.20 79.59 -3.02
C ILE A 164 -13.24 78.49 -3.28
N ASP A 165 -14.49 78.86 -3.57
CA ASP A 165 -15.56 77.89 -3.84
C ASP A 165 -15.30 77.14 -5.16
N LYS A 166 -14.75 77.80 -6.18
CA LYS A 166 -14.23 77.11 -7.39
C LYS A 166 -13.15 76.09 -7.04
N ALA A 167 -12.14 76.47 -6.25
CA ALA A 167 -11.06 75.56 -5.84
C ALA A 167 -11.57 74.37 -5.02
N ILE A 168 -12.51 74.60 -4.10
CA ILE A 168 -13.14 73.55 -3.29
C ILE A 168 -13.94 72.59 -4.18
N ASN A 169 -14.78 73.10 -5.08
CA ASN A 169 -15.64 72.29 -5.94
C ASN A 169 -14.84 71.49 -6.98
N ASP A 170 -13.84 72.11 -7.61
CA ASP A 170 -12.94 71.43 -8.56
C ASP A 170 -12.16 70.30 -7.88
N ASN A 171 -11.71 70.52 -6.64
CA ASN A 171 -10.98 69.53 -5.88
C ASN A 171 -11.89 68.37 -5.40
N ALA A 172 -13.13 68.67 -5.00
CA ALA A 172 -14.13 67.66 -4.67
C ALA A 172 -14.50 66.80 -5.90
N ALA A 173 -14.69 67.42 -7.06
CA ALA A 173 -14.96 66.72 -8.31
C ALA A 173 -13.79 65.82 -8.76
N GLN A 174 -12.54 66.26 -8.57
CA GLN A 174 -11.35 65.43 -8.80
C GLN A 174 -11.31 64.21 -7.86
N ALA A 175 -11.59 64.40 -6.57
CA ALA A 175 -11.65 63.30 -5.61
C ALA A 175 -12.75 62.28 -5.97
N GLU A 176 -13.95 62.74 -6.36
CA GLU A 176 -15.04 61.87 -6.81
C GLU A 176 -14.66 61.07 -8.08
N ALA A 177 -14.06 61.74 -9.08
CA ALA A 177 -13.59 61.09 -10.30
C ALA A 177 -12.53 60.02 -10.01
N ALA A 178 -11.57 60.31 -9.13
CA ALA A 178 -10.52 59.37 -8.74
C ALA A 178 -11.06 58.15 -7.96
N VAL A 179 -12.07 58.34 -7.08
CA VAL A 179 -12.78 57.24 -6.42
C VAL A 179 -13.52 56.36 -7.44
N LYS A 180 -14.16 56.98 -8.44
CA LYS A 180 -14.87 56.28 -9.51
C LYS A 180 -13.92 55.46 -10.41
N GLU A 181 -12.77 56.01 -10.76
CA GLU A 181 -11.69 55.29 -11.45
C GLU A 181 -11.15 54.12 -10.61
N SER A 182 -10.83 54.38 -9.34
CA SER A 182 -10.31 53.40 -8.39
C SER A 182 -11.25 52.21 -8.20
N SER A 183 -12.59 52.43 -8.22
CA SER A 183 -13.58 51.34 -8.18
C SER A 183 -13.45 50.36 -9.36
N GLY A 184 -13.17 50.85 -10.58
CA GLY A 184 -12.95 50.02 -11.76
C GLY A 184 -11.66 49.18 -11.66
N ILE A 185 -10.60 49.78 -11.12
CA ILE A 185 -9.31 49.11 -10.91
C ILE A 185 -9.41 48.06 -9.81
N THR A 186 -10.06 48.37 -8.68
CA THR A 186 -10.32 47.43 -7.59
C THR A 186 -11.11 46.21 -8.09
N LYS A 187 -12.16 46.42 -8.90
CA LYS A 187 -12.92 45.33 -9.54
C LYS A 187 -12.04 44.48 -10.46
N THR A 188 -11.19 45.11 -11.27
CA THR A 188 -10.25 44.41 -12.17
C THR A 188 -9.28 43.53 -11.38
N ILE A 189 -8.70 44.06 -10.30
CA ILE A 189 -7.82 43.30 -9.38
C ILE A 189 -8.58 42.11 -8.77
N LEU A 190 -9.79 42.32 -8.25
CA LEU A 190 -10.59 41.23 -7.66
C LEU A 190 -10.97 40.14 -8.67
N VAL A 191 -11.33 40.51 -9.91
CA VAL A 191 -11.62 39.54 -10.98
C VAL A 191 -10.38 38.75 -11.36
N MET A 192 -9.22 39.41 -11.52
CA MET A 192 -7.96 38.72 -11.82
C MET A 192 -7.52 37.79 -10.68
N ALA A 193 -7.66 38.22 -9.42
CA ALA A 193 -7.40 37.36 -8.26
C ALA A 193 -8.33 36.14 -8.23
N ALA A 194 -9.63 36.32 -8.49
CA ALA A 194 -10.59 35.22 -8.58
C ALA A 194 -10.27 34.23 -9.71
N LEU A 195 -9.85 34.73 -10.88
CA LEU A 195 -9.40 33.90 -12.01
C LEU A 195 -8.13 33.10 -11.67
N LEU A 196 -7.15 33.71 -10.99
CA LEU A 196 -5.93 33.02 -10.53
C LEU A 196 -6.25 31.92 -9.51
N ILE A 197 -7.15 32.19 -8.55
CA ILE A 197 -7.61 31.20 -7.57
C ILE A 197 -8.36 30.05 -8.26
N ALA A 198 -9.28 30.36 -9.17
CA ALA A 198 -10.02 29.35 -9.94
C ALA A 198 -9.09 28.48 -10.79
N ALA A 199 -8.10 29.08 -11.45
CA ALA A 199 -7.06 28.36 -12.18
C ALA A 199 -6.24 27.45 -11.25
N GLY A 200 -5.88 27.91 -10.04
CA GLY A 200 -5.20 27.10 -9.03
C GLY A 200 -6.01 25.89 -8.56
N ILE A 201 -7.31 26.06 -8.33
CA ILE A 201 -8.23 24.94 -7.96
C ILE A 201 -8.33 23.93 -9.11
N LEU A 202 -8.58 24.40 -10.33
CA LEU A 202 -8.70 23.55 -11.52
C LEU A 202 -7.39 22.80 -11.79
N PHE A 203 -6.24 23.47 -11.63
CA PHE A 203 -4.93 22.85 -11.75
C PHE A 203 -4.66 21.80 -10.66
N SER A 204 -5.06 22.08 -9.41
CA SER A 204 -4.98 21.11 -8.30
C SER A 204 -5.78 19.83 -8.59
N LEU A 205 -7.00 19.96 -9.14
CA LEU A 205 -7.82 18.82 -9.60
C LEU A 205 -7.13 18.01 -10.72
N VAL A 206 -6.48 18.68 -11.67
CA VAL A 206 -5.70 18.02 -12.73
C VAL A 206 -4.49 17.27 -12.15
N ILE A 207 -3.72 17.88 -11.25
CA ILE A 207 -2.61 17.18 -10.59
C ILE A 207 -3.11 16.00 -9.73
N ALA A 208 -4.17 16.18 -8.96
CA ALA A 208 -4.74 15.12 -8.12
C ALA A 208 -5.17 13.90 -8.96
N THR A 209 -5.81 14.13 -10.11
CA THR A 209 -6.21 13.06 -11.03
C THR A 209 -5.02 12.41 -11.75
N LEU A 210 -4.00 13.19 -12.14
CA LEU A 210 -2.76 12.67 -12.73
C LEU A 210 -1.95 11.83 -11.74
N LEU A 211 -1.75 12.29 -10.51
CA LEU A 211 -1.07 11.53 -9.45
C LEU A 211 -1.86 10.28 -9.07
N THR A 212 -3.19 10.36 -8.93
CA THR A 212 -4.02 9.19 -8.64
C THR A 212 -3.90 8.13 -9.73
N ARG A 213 -3.96 8.52 -11.01
CA ARG A 213 -3.80 7.58 -12.14
C ARG A 213 -2.37 7.05 -12.27
N GLY A 214 -1.36 7.89 -12.06
CA GLY A 214 0.05 7.56 -12.25
C GLY A 214 0.77 6.91 -11.06
N VAL A 215 0.12 6.85 -9.88
CA VAL A 215 0.68 6.29 -8.64
C VAL A 215 -0.24 5.25 -8.00
N LYS A 216 -1.53 5.57 -7.76
CA LYS A 216 -2.44 4.64 -7.06
C LYS A 216 -2.69 3.37 -7.88
N LYS A 217 -3.06 3.51 -9.16
CA LYS A 217 -3.42 2.34 -10.00
C LYS A 217 -2.28 1.31 -10.15
N PRO A 218 -1.03 1.67 -10.48
CA PRO A 218 0.04 0.69 -10.60
C PRO A 218 0.42 0.05 -9.26
N LEU A 219 0.38 0.82 -8.17
CA LEU A 219 0.63 0.32 -6.81
C LEU A 219 -0.42 -0.71 -6.39
N ASP A 220 -1.70 -0.43 -6.64
CA ASP A 220 -2.83 -1.33 -6.36
C ASP A 220 -2.70 -2.65 -7.13
N LYS A 221 -2.29 -2.58 -8.41
CA LYS A 221 -2.01 -3.74 -9.26
C LYS A 221 -0.85 -4.60 -8.73
N ALA A 222 0.25 -3.96 -8.30
CA ALA A 222 1.40 -4.64 -7.72
C ALA A 222 1.07 -5.29 -6.36
N LEU A 223 0.27 -4.62 -5.52
CA LEU A 223 -0.21 -5.17 -4.25
C LEU A 223 -1.14 -6.37 -4.47
N HIS A 224 -2.05 -6.31 -5.46
CA HIS A 224 -2.92 -7.43 -5.80
C HIS A 224 -2.12 -8.65 -6.28
N THR A 225 -1.14 -8.42 -7.16
CA THR A 225 -0.19 -9.44 -7.63
C THR A 225 0.52 -10.12 -6.47
N ALA A 226 1.15 -9.35 -5.58
CA ALA A 226 1.85 -9.89 -4.41
C ALA A 226 0.90 -10.68 -3.48
N ALA A 227 -0.37 -10.27 -3.39
CA ALA A 227 -1.40 -10.95 -2.61
C ALA A 227 -1.97 -12.22 -3.27
N ASP A 228 -1.86 -12.40 -4.59
CA ASP A 228 -2.21 -13.66 -5.28
C ASP A 228 -1.04 -14.65 -5.22
N VAL A 229 0.21 -14.18 -5.40
CA VAL A 229 1.43 -14.98 -5.18
C VAL A 229 1.48 -15.52 -3.74
N SER A 230 1.16 -14.70 -2.74
CA SER A 230 1.12 -15.15 -1.34
C SER A 230 0.01 -16.17 -1.02
N LYS A 231 -0.96 -16.34 -1.92
CA LYS A 231 -2.02 -17.37 -1.85
C LYS A 231 -1.71 -18.59 -2.70
N GLY A 232 -0.51 -18.69 -3.27
CA GLY A 232 -0.11 -19.81 -4.14
C GLY A 232 -0.75 -19.80 -5.54
N LYS A 233 -1.33 -18.68 -5.98
CA LYS A 233 -1.84 -18.54 -7.35
C LYS A 233 -0.71 -18.07 -8.27
N LEU A 234 0.06 -19.02 -8.77
CA LEU A 234 1.22 -18.77 -9.63
C LEU A 234 0.87 -18.93 -11.12
N GLY A 235 1.68 -18.33 -12.00
CA GLY A 235 1.63 -18.56 -13.44
C GLY A 235 0.59 -17.72 -14.20
N GLN A 236 0.10 -16.61 -13.62
CA GLN A 236 -0.81 -15.69 -14.33
C GLN A 236 -0.03 -14.51 -14.94
N PRO A 237 -0.08 -14.30 -16.27
CA PRO A 237 0.73 -13.26 -16.92
C PRO A 237 0.24 -11.84 -16.55
N ILE A 238 1.02 -11.11 -15.75
CA ILE A 238 0.67 -9.73 -15.38
C ILE A 238 1.17 -8.75 -16.46
N VAL A 239 0.25 -8.20 -17.23
CA VAL A 239 0.56 -7.20 -18.26
C VAL A 239 1.16 -5.94 -17.65
N VAL A 240 2.40 -5.61 -18.02
CA VAL A 240 3.09 -4.37 -17.59
C VAL A 240 2.67 -3.23 -18.52
N ASP A 241 1.60 -2.54 -18.13
CA ASP A 241 1.01 -1.38 -18.83
C ASP A 241 1.60 -0.02 -18.42
N THR A 242 2.50 -0.03 -17.43
CA THR A 242 2.99 1.16 -16.75
C THR A 242 4.51 1.27 -16.88
N GLN A 243 5.02 2.42 -17.32
CA GLN A 243 6.47 2.67 -17.38
C GLN A 243 7.03 3.32 -16.09
N GLY A 244 8.32 3.09 -15.84
CA GLY A 244 9.09 3.77 -14.79
C GLY A 244 9.37 2.89 -13.57
N GLU A 245 9.28 3.47 -12.37
CA GLU A 245 9.55 2.78 -11.10
C GLU A 245 8.53 1.65 -10.84
N PHE A 246 7.23 1.89 -11.07
CA PHE A 246 6.21 0.85 -10.92
C PHE A 246 6.27 -0.24 -11.99
N GLY A 247 6.62 0.11 -13.24
CA GLY A 247 6.82 -0.89 -14.30
C GLY A 247 7.87 -1.92 -13.91
N ARG A 248 9.06 -1.42 -13.53
CA ARG A 248 10.17 -2.27 -13.05
C ARG A 248 9.82 -3.09 -11.81
N ALA A 249 8.96 -2.58 -10.92
CA ALA A 249 8.48 -3.33 -9.77
C ALA A 249 7.53 -4.47 -10.16
N ILE A 250 6.64 -4.24 -11.14
CA ILE A 250 5.73 -5.28 -11.67
C ILE A 250 6.53 -6.29 -12.51
N ASP A 251 7.53 -5.86 -13.30
CA ASP A 251 8.45 -6.75 -14.01
C ASP A 251 9.21 -7.68 -13.04
N ALA A 252 9.67 -7.14 -11.90
CA ALA A 252 10.33 -7.94 -10.86
C ALA A 252 9.37 -8.94 -10.19
N LEU A 253 8.10 -8.56 -9.98
CA LEU A 253 7.07 -9.48 -9.49
C LEU A 253 6.73 -10.58 -10.50
N ASN A 254 6.63 -10.26 -11.80
CA ASN A 254 6.46 -11.24 -12.88
C ASN A 254 7.60 -12.28 -12.88
N LEU A 255 8.85 -11.82 -12.81
CA LEU A 255 10.02 -12.72 -12.75
C LEU A 255 10.00 -13.59 -11.48
N MET A 256 9.53 -13.06 -10.35
CA MET A 256 9.39 -13.82 -9.12
C MET A 256 8.30 -14.90 -9.24
N ASP A 257 7.15 -14.57 -9.85
CA ASP A 257 6.05 -15.50 -10.10
C ASP A 257 6.47 -16.65 -11.03
N GLU A 258 7.13 -16.34 -12.15
CA GLU A 258 7.66 -17.32 -13.10
C GLU A 258 8.62 -18.32 -12.42
N LYS A 259 9.56 -17.81 -11.60
CA LYS A 259 10.52 -18.63 -10.86
C LYS A 259 9.86 -19.45 -9.75
N LEU A 260 8.87 -18.90 -9.05
CA LEU A 260 8.08 -19.65 -8.07
C LEU A 260 7.26 -20.77 -8.74
N SER A 261 6.58 -20.49 -9.86
CA SER A 261 5.80 -21.50 -10.60
C SER A 261 6.69 -22.65 -11.06
N THR A 262 7.82 -22.34 -11.71
CA THR A 262 8.80 -23.34 -12.16
C THR A 262 9.33 -24.20 -11.00
N THR A 263 9.60 -23.58 -9.85
CA THR A 263 10.10 -24.28 -8.66
C THR A 263 9.03 -25.16 -8.00
N ALA A 264 7.77 -24.71 -8.01
CA ALA A 264 6.63 -25.47 -7.50
C ALA A 264 6.30 -26.67 -8.41
N GLU A 265 6.37 -26.50 -9.74
CA GLU A 265 6.22 -27.57 -10.72
C GLU A 265 7.30 -28.64 -10.56
N GLU A 266 8.58 -28.24 -10.46
CA GLU A 266 9.69 -29.17 -10.24
C GLU A 266 9.60 -29.89 -8.89
N GLY A 267 9.21 -29.18 -7.82
CA GLY A 267 8.95 -29.79 -6.51
C GLY A 267 7.79 -30.79 -6.53
N SER A 268 6.71 -30.49 -7.28
CA SER A 268 5.58 -31.40 -7.50
C SER A 268 6.00 -32.63 -8.29
N ARG A 269 6.80 -32.46 -9.34
CA ARG A 269 7.39 -33.54 -10.16
C ARG A 269 8.23 -34.47 -9.30
N GLN A 270 9.15 -33.91 -8.51
CA GLN A 270 10.03 -34.67 -7.60
C GLN A 270 9.23 -35.40 -6.51
N ALA A 271 8.19 -34.78 -5.94
CA ALA A 271 7.30 -35.44 -4.99
C ALA A 271 6.53 -36.61 -5.63
N GLY A 272 6.11 -36.46 -6.90
CA GLY A 272 5.50 -37.53 -7.69
C GLY A 272 6.45 -38.71 -7.95
N GLU A 273 7.72 -38.43 -8.29
CA GLU A 273 8.76 -39.45 -8.45
C GLU A 273 9.02 -40.21 -7.15
N VAL A 274 9.14 -39.51 -6.01
CA VAL A 274 9.28 -40.13 -4.68
C VAL A 274 8.05 -40.98 -4.33
N GLY A 275 6.84 -40.51 -4.65
CA GLY A 275 5.60 -41.27 -4.47
C GLY A 275 5.58 -42.57 -5.29
N ALA A 276 6.01 -42.50 -6.55
CA ALA A 276 6.13 -43.68 -7.42
C ALA A 276 7.19 -44.67 -6.89
N SER A 277 8.36 -44.18 -6.47
CA SER A 277 9.40 -45.01 -5.85
C SER A 277 8.93 -45.68 -4.56
N MET A 278 8.16 -44.98 -3.71
CA MET A 278 7.54 -45.59 -2.52
C MET A 278 6.55 -46.69 -2.88
N GLN A 279 5.76 -46.53 -3.95
CA GLN A 279 4.85 -47.57 -4.43
C GLN A 279 5.60 -48.81 -4.95
N GLU A 280 6.77 -48.63 -5.59
CA GLU A 280 7.65 -49.73 -5.97
C GLU A 280 8.25 -50.43 -4.74
N VAL A 281 8.72 -49.69 -3.74
CA VAL A 281 9.21 -50.24 -2.46
C VAL A 281 8.13 -51.07 -1.76
N ILE A 282 6.88 -50.60 -1.72
CA ILE A 282 5.74 -51.36 -1.19
C ILE A 282 5.52 -52.66 -1.99
N SER A 283 5.63 -52.62 -3.33
CA SER A 283 5.54 -53.83 -4.17
C SER A 283 6.65 -54.83 -3.88
N VAL A 284 7.88 -54.37 -3.67
CA VAL A 284 9.03 -55.22 -3.28
C VAL A 284 8.83 -55.84 -1.90
N ILE A 285 8.35 -55.07 -0.91
CA ILE A 285 8.04 -55.57 0.43
C ILE A 285 6.97 -56.66 0.39
N ASN A 286 5.90 -56.49 -0.39
CA ASN A 286 4.85 -57.51 -0.55
C ASN A 286 5.41 -58.81 -1.15
N LYS A 287 6.18 -58.73 -2.25
CA LYS A 287 6.85 -59.91 -2.85
C LYS A 287 7.80 -60.60 -1.87
N MET A 288 8.51 -59.82 -1.04
CA MET A 288 9.40 -60.37 -0.02
C MET A 288 8.63 -61.09 1.09
N SER A 289 7.44 -60.60 1.46
CA SER A 289 6.51 -61.29 2.36
C SER A 289 6.04 -62.64 1.78
N ASP A 290 5.67 -62.67 0.50
CA ASP A 290 5.27 -63.91 -0.20
C ASP A 290 6.42 -64.95 -0.20
N ILE A 291 7.64 -64.51 -0.52
CA ILE A 291 8.85 -65.36 -0.49
C ILE A 291 9.12 -65.89 0.92
N PHE A 292 8.98 -65.07 1.97
CA PHE A 292 9.12 -65.56 3.35
C PHE A 292 8.03 -66.57 3.72
N GLY A 293 6.80 -66.41 3.22
CA GLY A 293 5.74 -67.41 3.33
C GLY A 293 6.11 -68.75 2.67
N GLU A 294 6.67 -68.72 1.46
CA GLU A 294 7.13 -69.93 0.76
C GLU A 294 8.35 -70.58 1.45
N ILE A 295 9.30 -69.78 1.96
CA ILE A 295 10.44 -70.26 2.74
C ILE A 295 9.96 -70.92 4.04
N ALA A 296 8.98 -70.36 4.74
CA ALA A 296 8.41 -70.95 5.94
C ALA A 296 7.74 -72.30 5.63
N ALA A 297 6.90 -72.36 4.59
CA ALA A 297 6.25 -73.60 4.13
C ALA A 297 7.26 -74.67 3.67
N THR A 298 8.35 -74.26 3.01
CA THR A 298 9.44 -75.16 2.58
C THR A 298 10.27 -75.64 3.75
N SER A 299 10.51 -74.78 4.75
CA SER A 299 11.23 -75.13 5.98
C SER A 299 10.44 -76.13 6.82
N ASP A 300 9.12 -75.97 6.92
CA ASP A 300 8.25 -76.97 7.54
C ASP A 300 8.27 -78.32 6.79
N LYS A 301 8.14 -78.32 5.45
CA LYS A 301 8.30 -79.54 4.64
C LYS A 301 9.66 -80.21 4.86
N ARG A 302 10.75 -79.43 4.91
CA ARG A 302 12.11 -79.93 5.16
C ARG A 302 12.25 -80.49 6.58
N SER A 303 11.68 -79.83 7.59
CA SER A 303 11.64 -80.31 8.98
C SER A 303 10.94 -81.67 9.08
N ARG A 304 9.75 -81.80 8.47
CA ARG A 304 9.02 -83.07 8.37
C ARG A 304 9.83 -84.15 7.62
N GLY A 305 10.53 -83.78 6.56
CA GLY A 305 11.45 -84.65 5.83
C GLY A 305 12.61 -85.15 6.69
N VAL A 306 13.24 -84.29 7.50
CA VAL A 306 14.30 -84.66 8.45
C VAL A 306 13.78 -85.61 9.53
N ALA A 307 12.59 -85.36 10.08
CA ALA A 307 11.95 -86.27 11.03
C ALA A 307 11.72 -87.66 10.40
N GLN A 308 11.25 -87.71 9.15
CA GLN A 308 11.08 -88.97 8.42
C GLN A 308 12.42 -89.66 8.11
N SER A 309 13.48 -88.91 7.78
CA SER A 309 14.84 -89.46 7.64
C SER A 309 15.35 -90.06 8.94
N HIS A 310 15.07 -89.46 10.10
CA HIS A 310 15.46 -89.99 11.40
C HIS A 310 14.76 -91.34 11.71
N VAL A 311 13.49 -91.49 11.32
CA VAL A 311 12.78 -92.78 11.42
C VAL A 311 13.41 -93.83 10.50
N ALA A 312 13.73 -93.47 9.25
CA ALA A 312 14.37 -94.38 8.30
C ALA A 312 15.77 -94.82 8.78
N ILE A 313 16.57 -93.90 9.33
CA ILE A 313 17.89 -94.23 9.91
C ILE A 313 17.74 -95.20 11.08
N SER A 314 16.76 -95.01 11.97
CA SER A 314 16.49 -95.94 13.07
C SER A 314 16.08 -97.34 12.60
N GLN A 315 15.35 -97.45 11.48
CA GLN A 315 15.02 -98.74 10.87
C GLN A 315 16.24 -99.40 10.20
N ILE A 316 17.10 -98.62 9.54
CA ILE A 316 18.36 -99.11 8.96
C ILE A 316 19.31 -99.59 10.06
N ASP A 317 19.41 -98.89 11.18
CA ASP A 317 20.22 -99.30 12.33
C ASP A 317 19.72 -100.64 12.91
N ALA A 318 18.40 -100.78 13.14
CA ALA A 318 17.81 -102.03 13.59
C ALA A 318 18.07 -103.20 12.61
N ALA A 319 17.95 -102.96 11.29
CA ALA A 319 18.27 -103.97 10.28
C ALA A 319 19.78 -104.29 10.21
N THR A 320 20.64 -103.31 10.50
CA THR A 320 22.09 -103.50 10.55
C THR A 320 22.50 -104.34 11.76
N GLN A 321 21.90 -104.07 12.94
CA GLN A 321 22.06 -104.91 14.13
C GLN A 321 21.53 -106.34 13.89
N GLN A 322 20.37 -106.49 13.22
CA GLN A 322 19.84 -107.80 12.83
C GLN A 322 20.79 -108.55 11.88
N ASN A 323 21.36 -107.88 10.88
CA ASN A 323 22.35 -108.48 9.98
C ASN A 323 23.64 -108.86 10.71
N ALA A 324 24.08 -108.08 11.70
CA ALA A 324 25.24 -108.43 12.53
C ALA A 324 24.97 -109.69 13.36
N ALA A 325 23.80 -109.78 14.01
CA ALA A 325 23.38 -110.96 14.75
C ALA A 325 23.26 -112.21 13.86
N LEU A 326 22.68 -112.08 12.66
CA LEU A 326 22.62 -113.15 11.67
C LEU A 326 24.01 -113.56 11.16
N ALA A 327 24.97 -112.62 11.07
CA ALA A 327 26.34 -112.91 10.70
C ALA A 327 27.11 -113.65 11.83
N GLU A 328 26.89 -113.28 13.09
CA GLU A 328 27.41 -114.04 14.25
C GLU A 328 26.82 -115.46 14.30
N GLU A 329 25.51 -115.59 14.11
CA GLU A 329 24.81 -116.88 14.08
C GLU A 329 25.29 -117.76 12.91
N ALA A 330 25.49 -117.18 11.73
CA ALA A 330 26.05 -117.87 10.56
C ALA A 330 27.54 -118.25 10.76
N ALA A 331 28.34 -117.42 11.44
CA ALA A 331 29.72 -117.75 11.80
C ALA A 331 29.77 -118.92 12.78
N ALA A 332 28.93 -118.91 13.83
CA ALA A 332 28.79 -120.01 14.78
C ALA A 332 28.32 -121.32 14.11
N ALA A 333 27.34 -121.23 13.21
CA ALA A 333 26.87 -122.38 12.41
C ALA A 333 27.99 -122.93 11.49
N SER A 334 28.78 -122.06 10.85
CA SER A 334 29.91 -122.45 10.02
C SER A 334 31.01 -123.14 10.83
N GLN A 335 31.27 -122.67 12.05
CA GLN A 335 32.22 -123.28 12.99
C GLN A 335 31.75 -124.66 13.47
N SER A 336 30.45 -124.82 13.72
CA SER A 336 29.81 -126.11 14.04
C SER A 336 29.92 -127.11 12.87
N LEU A 337 29.68 -126.66 11.63
CA LEU A 337 29.83 -127.48 10.42
C LEU A 337 31.28 -127.92 10.18
N GLN A 338 32.28 -127.06 10.45
CA GLN A 338 33.69 -127.48 10.41
C GLN A 338 33.99 -128.60 11.40
N GLU A 339 33.50 -128.52 12.63
CA GLU A 339 33.72 -129.55 13.65
C GLU A 339 33.01 -130.88 13.28
N GLN A 340 31.82 -130.84 12.68
CA GLN A 340 31.16 -132.04 12.14
C GLN A 340 31.96 -132.66 10.98
N ALA A 341 32.44 -131.86 10.02
CA ALA A 341 33.26 -132.34 8.91
C ALA A 341 34.58 -132.96 9.40
N ARG A 342 35.15 -132.42 10.49
CA ARG A 342 36.36 -132.97 11.13
C ARG A 342 36.12 -134.35 11.74
N ARG A 343 34.97 -134.56 12.40
CA ARG A 343 34.55 -135.87 12.95
C ARG A 343 34.30 -136.89 11.85
N MET A 344 33.53 -136.52 10.81
CA MET A 344 33.23 -137.40 9.67
C MET A 344 34.51 -137.89 8.96
N LYS A 345 35.55 -137.05 8.90
CA LYS A 345 36.88 -137.44 8.39
C LYS A 345 37.60 -138.47 9.27
N GLN A 346 37.38 -138.48 10.58
CA GLN A 346 37.94 -139.52 11.47
C GLN A 346 37.20 -140.84 11.31
N ASP A 347 35.87 -140.83 11.24
CA ASP A 347 35.05 -142.04 11.09
C ASP A 347 35.37 -142.80 9.79
N MET A 348 35.64 -142.07 8.69
CA MET A 348 36.02 -142.66 7.40
C MET A 348 37.38 -143.39 7.39
N MET A 349 38.22 -143.25 8.42
CA MET A 349 39.50 -143.98 8.49
C MET A 349 39.36 -145.41 9.01
N LEU A 350 38.17 -145.83 9.50
CA LEU A 350 38.03 -147.08 10.25
C LEU A 350 37.61 -148.32 9.43
N PHE A 351 37.20 -148.18 8.16
CA PHE A 351 36.62 -149.29 7.38
C PHE A 351 37.38 -149.62 6.09
N ARG A 352 37.71 -150.92 5.93
CA ARG A 352 38.41 -151.53 4.79
C ARG A 352 37.86 -152.95 4.55
N LEU A 353 37.94 -153.42 3.30
CA LEU A 353 38.22 -154.81 2.85
C LEU A 353 37.09 -155.58 2.07
N ALA A 354 37.54 -156.19 0.96
CA ALA A 354 37.18 -157.47 0.32
C ALA A 354 35.78 -157.81 -0.26
N ASN A 355 35.88 -158.53 -1.39
CA ASN A 355 35.03 -159.50 -2.09
C ASN A 355 33.99 -160.28 -1.23
N ASP A 356 32.94 -160.92 -1.75
CA ASP A 356 32.73 -161.45 -3.11
C ASP A 356 31.23 -161.75 -3.44
N THR A 357 30.94 -162.11 -4.70
CA THR A 357 29.79 -162.91 -5.23
C THR A 357 28.32 -162.50 -5.00
N GLY A 358 27.47 -162.63 -6.05
CA GLY A 358 26.04 -163.02 -5.84
C GLY A 358 24.91 -162.33 -6.64
N ALA A 359 24.93 -162.41 -7.98
CA ALA A 359 23.81 -162.34 -8.94
C ALA A 359 22.38 -161.75 -8.59
N ILE A 360 21.99 -160.73 -9.37
CA ILE A 360 20.69 -160.52 -10.10
C ILE A 360 19.34 -160.59 -9.32
N THR A 361 18.58 -159.46 -9.29
CA THR A 361 17.21 -159.31 -9.88
C THR A 361 16.57 -157.92 -9.65
N VAL A 362 15.67 -157.51 -10.56
CA VAL A 362 14.68 -156.41 -10.44
C VAL A 362 13.40 -156.92 -11.12
N PRO A 363 12.15 -156.70 -10.63
CA PRO A 363 11.48 -155.39 -10.79
C PRO A 363 10.33 -154.98 -9.80
N ARG A 364 10.23 -153.65 -9.55
CA ARG A 364 9.03 -152.76 -9.55
C ARG A 364 7.82 -152.89 -8.58
N ALA A 365 7.43 -151.72 -8.03
CA ALA A 365 6.16 -151.29 -7.36
C ALA A 365 5.95 -151.75 -5.89
N THR A 366 5.27 -151.02 -5.00
CA THR A 366 4.20 -149.99 -5.13
C THR A 366 4.35 -148.77 -4.19
N VAL A 367 3.52 -147.74 -4.42
CA VAL A 367 3.34 -146.53 -3.56
C VAL A 367 2.11 -146.72 -2.65
N PRO A 368 2.07 -146.11 -1.45
CA PRO A 368 0.82 -145.49 -0.98
C PRO A 368 0.98 -144.03 -0.51
N LYS A 369 -0.16 -143.39 -0.25
CA LYS A 369 -0.37 -141.92 -0.21
C LYS A 369 -1.27 -141.53 0.99
N ALA A 370 -1.41 -140.22 1.23
CA ALA A 370 -2.32 -139.55 2.20
C ALA A 370 -1.94 -139.68 3.69
N GLY A 371 -2.30 -138.76 4.60
CA GLY A 371 -3.04 -137.48 4.58
C GLY A 371 -2.90 -136.84 6.00
N ALA A 372 -3.48 -135.71 6.43
CA ALA A 372 -4.38 -134.68 5.88
C ALA A 372 -4.15 -133.37 6.72
N ARG A 373 -4.26 -132.13 6.20
CA ARG A 373 -5.46 -131.25 6.09
C ARG A 373 -6.10 -130.91 7.47
N VAL A 374 -6.29 -129.65 7.89
CA VAL A 374 -7.45 -128.71 7.69
C VAL A 374 -7.12 -127.44 8.56
N VAL A 375 -7.10 -126.15 8.16
CA VAL A 375 -8.05 -125.20 7.47
C VAL A 375 -8.91 -124.30 8.43
N LYS A 376 -9.21 -123.04 7.99
CA LYS A 376 -10.18 -121.98 8.49
C LYS A 376 -9.70 -121.05 9.64
N LYS A 377 -10.14 -119.76 9.81
CA LYS A 377 -10.99 -118.83 9.00
C LYS A 377 -10.71 -117.31 9.26
N VAL A 378 -10.75 -116.52 8.17
CA VAL A 378 -10.90 -115.05 7.94
C VAL A 378 -12.05 -114.27 8.66
N ALA A 379 -11.82 -112.99 9.02
CA ALA A 379 -12.69 -111.77 8.87
C ALA A 379 -11.90 -110.50 9.30
N LYS A 380 -11.78 -109.34 8.61
CA LYS A 380 -12.65 -108.36 7.88
C LYS A 380 -13.37 -107.29 8.75
N THR A 381 -13.47 -106.07 8.19
CA THR A 381 -14.15 -104.82 8.65
C THR A 381 -13.47 -104.04 9.80
N ASN A 382 -13.54 -102.70 9.91
CA ASN A 382 -14.30 -101.69 9.12
C ASN A 382 -13.55 -100.33 9.02
N VAL A 383 -13.93 -99.47 8.05
CA VAL A 383 -13.50 -98.06 7.89
C VAL A 383 -14.74 -97.16 7.80
N MET A 384 -14.64 -95.91 8.30
CA MET A 384 -15.69 -94.90 8.66
C MET A 384 -15.94 -94.90 10.18
N ASN A 385 -16.12 -93.77 10.89
CA ASN A 385 -16.70 -92.44 10.60
C ASN A 385 -16.17 -91.46 11.69
N PRO A 386 -15.93 -90.11 11.56
CA PRO A 386 -16.81 -88.98 11.16
C PRO A 386 -17.63 -88.87 9.87
N SER A 387 -18.94 -88.63 10.00
CA SER A 387 -19.76 -87.97 8.98
C SER A 387 -20.23 -86.63 9.51
N SER A 388 -20.28 -85.60 8.64
CA SER A 388 -21.23 -84.47 8.73
C SER A 388 -21.09 -83.55 9.97
N GLN A 389 -21.44 -82.27 9.95
CA GLN A 389 -22.60 -81.63 9.32
C GLN A 389 -22.31 -80.18 8.92
N PHE A 390 -22.98 -79.73 7.84
CA PHE A 390 -23.48 -78.38 7.51
C PHE A 390 -22.61 -77.16 7.91
N ALA A 391 -22.14 -76.32 6.98
CA ALA A 391 -22.93 -75.36 6.18
C ALA A 391 -23.56 -74.23 7.05
N LEU A 392 -23.69 -72.98 6.60
CA LEU A 392 -23.65 -72.39 5.25
C LEU A 392 -23.24 -70.89 5.36
N ALA A 393 -23.21 -70.22 4.21
CA ALA A 393 -23.48 -68.79 3.94
C ALA A 393 -23.93 -67.85 5.08
N ALA A 394 -23.77 -66.52 5.00
CA ALA A 394 -23.06 -65.57 4.11
C ALA A 394 -23.44 -64.15 4.62
N GLN A 395 -22.80 -63.09 4.10
CA GLN A 395 -23.33 -61.71 4.18
C GLN A 395 -23.47 -61.12 5.62
N GLU A 396 -23.57 -59.82 5.87
CA GLU A 396 -23.21 -58.62 5.09
C GLU A 396 -23.00 -57.45 6.08
N GLY A 397 -21.99 -56.61 5.82
CA GLY A 397 -22.04 -55.17 6.09
C GLY A 397 -22.02 -54.63 7.53
N LYS A 398 -21.76 -53.30 7.57
CA LYS A 398 -21.85 -52.38 8.71
C LYS A 398 -20.81 -52.58 9.84
N SER A 399 -20.38 -51.53 10.54
CA SER A 399 -20.34 -50.08 10.25
C SER A 399 -19.59 -49.39 11.38
N GLY A 400 -18.88 -48.31 11.08
CA GLY A 400 -18.41 -47.37 12.12
C GLY A 400 -16.92 -47.49 12.44
N HIS A 401 -16.17 -46.47 12.02
CA HIS A 401 -15.09 -45.98 12.84
C HIS A 401 -15.13 -44.45 12.90
N ASP A 402 -15.31 -44.00 14.13
CA ASP A 402 -15.21 -42.69 14.73
C ASP A 402 -14.58 -41.54 13.92
N ASP A 403 -15.28 -40.40 13.99
CA ASP A 403 -14.65 -39.08 14.07
C ASP A 403 -13.56 -39.08 15.15
N TRP A 404 -12.33 -38.76 14.78
CA TRP A 404 -11.45 -37.97 15.66
C TRP A 404 -10.67 -36.91 14.88
N GLN A 405 -10.59 -35.75 15.52
CA GLN A 405 -10.14 -34.47 15.00
C GLN A 405 -8.66 -34.46 14.59
N THR A 406 -8.30 -33.67 13.56
CA THR A 406 -7.58 -32.38 13.75
C THR A 406 -7.27 -31.70 12.42
N PHE A 407 -7.86 -30.51 12.19
CA PHE A 407 -7.15 -29.25 11.88
C PHE A 407 -8.13 -28.07 11.86
#